data_AF-A0A6P0M591-F1
#
_entry.id   AF-A0A6P0M591-F1
#
_cell.length_a   1.000
_cell.length_b   1.000
_cell.length_c   1.000
_cell.angle_alpha   90.00
_cell.angle_beta   90.00
_cell.angle_gamma   90.00
#
_symmetry.space_group_name_H-M   'P 1'
#
loop_
_entity.id
_entity.type
_entity.pdbx_description
1 polymer ?
#
loop_
_entity_poly.entity_id
_entity_poly.type
_entity_poly.pdbx_seq_one_letter_code
_entity_poly.pdbx_strand_id
1 'polypeptide(L)'
;MEWLINHQTKFGAPEDVVGLYKSFDYKNANLQELLPDIKVDVETWSAANHLVYHAIKMSSADGVYADPERAKVKEAAKILGVADDIVLTLESLVEMERSVFKMRKALFHIDTL
;
A
#
# COMPACT_ATOMS: atom_id res chain seq x y z
N MET A 1 7.33 -2.05 -8.24
CA MET A 1 6.25 -2.67 -9.04
C MET A 1 6.08 -4.16 -8.81
N GLU A 2 7.16 -4.93 -8.68
CA GLU A 2 7.07 -6.40 -8.50
C GLU A 2 6.24 -6.82 -7.27
N TRP A 3 6.39 -6.11 -6.13
CA TRP A 3 5.57 -6.34 -4.94
C TRP A 3 4.07 -6.20 -5.24
N LEU A 4 3.65 -5.14 -5.95
CA LEU A 4 2.24 -4.88 -6.28
C LEU A 4 1.67 -5.98 -7.16
N ILE A 5 2.41 -6.39 -8.19
CA ILE A 5 1.98 -7.44 -9.12
C ILE A 5 1.81 -8.77 -8.36
N ASN A 6 2.79 -9.14 -7.53
CA ASN A 6 2.71 -10.36 -6.72
C ASN A 6 1.54 -10.29 -5.72
N HIS A 7 1.33 -9.14 -5.08
CA HIS A 7 0.21 -8.93 -4.18
C HIS A 7 -1.12 -9.13 -4.91
N GLN A 8 -1.37 -8.42 -6.00
CA GLN A 8 -2.63 -8.49 -6.75
C GLN A 8 -2.88 -9.88 -7.33
N THR A 9 -1.83 -10.56 -7.81
CA THR A 9 -1.94 -11.94 -8.32
C THR A 9 -2.38 -12.91 -7.24
N LYS A 10 -1.86 -12.78 -6.00
CA LYS A 10 -2.27 -13.61 -4.86
C LYS A 10 -3.71 -13.35 -4.42
N PHE A 11 -4.23 -12.14 -4.66
CA PHE A 11 -5.64 -11.80 -4.45
C PHE A 11 -6.55 -12.26 -5.60
N GLY A 12 -6.00 -12.89 -6.64
CA GLY A 12 -6.76 -13.43 -7.77
C GLY A 12 -7.09 -12.40 -8.84
N ALA A 13 -6.31 -11.31 -8.95
CA ALA A 13 -6.48 -10.34 -10.02
C ALA A 13 -6.36 -11.02 -11.41
N PRO A 14 -7.33 -10.80 -12.31
CA PRO A 14 -7.28 -11.29 -13.69
C PRO A 14 -6.01 -10.83 -14.45
N GLU A 15 -5.56 -11.62 -15.42
CA GLU A 15 -4.31 -11.34 -16.14
C GLU A 15 -4.33 -10.01 -16.92
N ASP A 16 -5.48 -9.63 -17.46
CA ASP A 16 -5.70 -8.35 -18.13
C ASP A 16 -5.52 -7.18 -17.16
N VAL A 17 -6.05 -7.29 -15.94
CA VAL A 17 -5.85 -6.31 -14.86
C VAL A 17 -4.38 -6.24 -14.45
N VAL A 18 -3.70 -7.39 -14.35
CA VAL A 18 -2.23 -7.43 -14.11
C VAL A 18 -1.46 -6.75 -15.24
N GLY A 19 -1.93 -6.89 -16.48
CA GLY A 19 -1.40 -6.19 -17.65
C GLY A 19 -1.47 -4.67 -17.50
N LEU A 20 -2.61 -4.14 -17.04
CA LEU A 20 -2.80 -2.71 -16.81
C LEU A 20 -1.79 -2.15 -15.79
N TYR A 21 -1.53 -2.87 -14.69
CA TYR A 21 -0.51 -2.47 -13.72
C TYR A 21 0.89 -2.38 -14.33
N LYS A 22 1.25 -3.32 -15.22
CA LYS A 22 2.56 -3.33 -15.88
C LYS A 22 2.73 -2.17 -16.86
N SER A 23 1.66 -1.76 -17.53
CA SER A 23 1.67 -0.68 -18.53
C SER A 23 1.50 0.72 -17.95
N PHE A 24 1.11 0.85 -16.67
CA PHE A 24 0.84 2.14 -16.06
C PHE A 24 2.13 2.96 -15.85
N ASP A 25 2.16 4.18 -16.40
CA ASP A 25 3.28 5.11 -16.24
C ASP A 25 3.19 5.87 -14.91
N TYR A 26 3.54 5.18 -13.84
CA TYR A 26 3.55 5.75 -12.50
C TYR A 26 4.62 6.85 -12.29
N LYS A 27 5.58 7.00 -13.21
CA LYS A 27 6.65 8.01 -13.08
C LYS A 27 6.17 9.40 -13.49
N ASN A 28 5.28 9.47 -14.48
CA ASN A 28 4.71 10.71 -14.99
C ASN A 28 3.26 10.94 -14.53
N ALA A 29 2.70 10.04 -13.72
CA ALA A 29 1.35 10.14 -13.19
C ALA A 29 1.16 11.34 -12.26
N ASN A 30 0.05 12.07 -12.43
CA ASN A 30 -0.34 13.20 -11.58
C ASN A 30 -1.33 12.73 -10.50
N LEU A 31 -0.87 12.66 -9.24
CA LEU A 31 -1.70 12.22 -8.12
C LEU A 31 -2.88 13.16 -7.83
N GLN A 32 -2.72 14.46 -8.07
CA GLN A 32 -3.75 15.46 -7.85
C GLN A 32 -4.92 15.30 -8.83
N GLU A 33 -4.67 14.74 -10.01
CA GLU A 33 -5.71 14.42 -11.00
C GLU A 33 -6.31 13.04 -10.75
N LEU A 34 -5.49 12.04 -10.42
CA LEU A 34 -5.93 10.64 -10.35
C LEU A 34 -6.69 10.29 -9.07
N LEU A 35 -6.22 10.77 -7.91
CA LEU A 35 -6.77 10.35 -6.62
C LEU A 35 -8.23 10.81 -6.39
N PRO A 36 -8.65 12.03 -6.79
CA PRO A 36 -10.04 12.47 -6.63
C PRO A 36 -11.06 11.65 -7.45
N ASP A 37 -10.63 11.04 -8.55
CA ASP A 37 -11.52 10.25 -9.42
C ASP A 37 -11.78 8.83 -8.90
N ILE A 38 -11.09 8.42 -7.83
CA ILE A 38 -11.29 7.12 -7.20
C ILE A 38 -12.63 7.13 -6.46
N LYS A 39 -13.62 6.45 -7.04
CA LYS A 39 -14.94 6.24 -6.45
C LYS A 39 -15.15 4.75 -6.18
N VAL A 40 -15.66 4.45 -4.99
CA VAL A 40 -16.11 3.12 -4.61
C VAL A 40 -17.59 3.18 -4.27
N ASP A 41 -18.32 2.12 -4.61
CA ASP A 41 -19.77 1.97 -4.40
C ASP A 41 -20.09 1.09 -3.18
N VAL A 42 -19.12 0.93 -2.26
CA VAL A 42 -19.24 0.10 -1.07
C VAL A 42 -19.25 1.00 0.19
N GLU A 43 -20.42 1.11 0.82
CA GLU A 43 -20.66 2.05 1.95
C GLU A 43 -19.72 1.85 3.15
N THR A 44 -19.29 0.62 3.42
CA THR A 44 -18.41 0.29 4.56
C THR A 44 -16.93 0.40 4.22
N TRP A 45 -16.58 0.67 2.96
CA TRP A 45 -15.21 0.64 2.49
C TRP A 45 -14.62 2.06 2.44
N SER A 46 -13.63 2.34 3.30
CA SER A 46 -12.85 3.57 3.20
C SER A 46 -11.71 3.41 2.18
N ALA A 47 -11.97 3.76 0.91
CA ALA A 47 -10.99 3.58 -0.16
C ALA A 47 -9.68 4.32 0.14
N ALA A 48 -9.79 5.55 0.64
CA ALA A 48 -8.66 6.38 1.04
C ALA A 48 -7.75 5.70 2.08
N ASN A 49 -8.32 5.19 3.18
CA ASN A 49 -7.55 4.55 4.24
C ASN A 49 -6.86 3.27 3.75
N HIS A 50 -7.56 2.47 2.94
CA HIS A 50 -7.00 1.25 2.35
C HIS A 50 -5.85 1.56 1.38
N LEU A 51 -5.99 2.58 0.53
CA LEU A 51 -4.93 2.98 -0.40
C LEU A 51 -3.69 3.47 0.36
N VAL A 52 -3.86 4.28 1.40
CA VAL A 52 -2.75 4.72 2.26
C VAL A 52 -2.09 3.53 2.95
N TYR A 53 -2.86 2.61 3.51
CA TYR A 53 -2.34 1.36 4.11
C TYR A 53 -1.48 0.55 3.12
N HIS A 54 -1.98 0.34 1.91
CA HIS A 54 -1.24 -0.38 0.87
C HIS A 54 0.01 0.39 0.42
N ALA A 55 -0.05 1.71 0.32
CA ALA A 55 1.11 2.55 0.01
C ALA A 55 2.21 2.39 1.07
N ILE A 56 1.86 2.44 2.36
CA ILE A 56 2.82 2.21 3.46
C ILE A 56 3.44 0.81 3.35
N LYS A 57 2.62 -0.23 3.12
CA LYS A 57 3.12 -1.61 2.93
C LYS A 57 4.08 -1.74 1.75
N MET A 58 3.77 -1.08 0.65
CA MET A 58 4.56 -1.10 -0.57
C MET A 58 5.89 -0.38 -0.40
N SER A 59 5.86 0.84 0.13
CA SER A 59 7.06 1.63 0.37
C SER A 59 7.99 0.92 1.34
N SER A 60 7.43 0.28 2.36
CA SER A 60 8.22 -0.45 3.36
C SER A 60 8.66 -1.85 2.94
N ALA A 61 8.41 -2.28 1.70
CA ALA A 61 8.58 -3.67 1.27
C ALA A 61 10.04 -4.18 1.33
N ASP A 62 11.01 -3.27 1.23
CA ASP A 62 12.45 -3.56 1.36
C ASP A 62 12.91 -3.74 2.82
N GLY A 63 12.01 -3.51 3.78
CA GLY A 63 12.28 -3.62 5.21
C GLY A 63 12.34 -2.28 5.94
N VAL A 64 12.48 -1.16 5.24
CA VAL A 64 12.64 0.18 5.81
C VAL A 64 11.54 1.09 5.28
N TYR A 65 10.93 1.90 6.16
CA TYR A 65 9.99 2.93 5.74
C TYR A 65 10.62 4.29 6.01
N ALA A 66 11.37 4.79 5.01
CA ALA A 66 12.24 5.94 5.18
C ALA A 66 11.47 7.27 5.13
N ASP A 67 12.07 8.34 5.66
CA ASP A 67 11.45 9.66 5.71
C ASP A 67 10.98 10.19 4.34
N PRO A 68 11.71 10.01 3.22
CA PRO A 68 11.24 10.45 1.91
C PRO A 68 9.97 9.73 1.47
N GLU A 69 9.87 8.42 1.73
CA GLU A 69 8.70 7.62 1.39
C GLU A 69 7.52 8.01 2.28
N ARG A 70 7.78 8.23 3.56
CA ARG A 70 6.81 8.72 4.52
C ARG A 70 6.22 10.06 4.11
N ALA A 71 7.07 10.98 3.66
CA ALA A 71 6.62 12.28 3.16
C ALA A 71 5.69 12.11 1.95
N LYS A 72 6.03 11.24 1.00
CA LYS A 72 5.19 10.97 -0.18
C LYS A 72 3.85 10.33 0.15
N VAL A 73 3.82 9.38 1.07
CA VAL A 73 2.56 8.79 1.54
C VAL A 73 1.69 9.85 2.23
N LYS A 74 2.28 10.72 3.06
CA LYS A 74 1.54 11.82 3.72
C LYS A 74 0.99 12.83 2.71
N GLU A 75 1.74 13.17 1.66
CA GLU A 75 1.24 14.01 0.56
C GLU A 75 0.01 13.37 -0.10
N ALA A 76 0.07 12.09 -0.46
CA ALA A 76 -1.05 11.37 -1.06
C ALA A 76 -2.26 11.25 -0.10
N ALA A 77 -2.02 10.98 1.18
CA ALA A 77 -3.05 10.90 2.22
C ALA A 77 -3.82 12.22 2.37
N LYS A 78 -3.12 13.36 2.30
CA LYS A 78 -3.75 14.69 2.32
C LYS A 78 -4.66 14.92 1.12
N ILE A 79 -4.24 14.52 -0.08
CA ILE A 79 -5.07 14.62 -1.30
C ILE A 79 -6.34 13.77 -1.15
N LEU A 80 -6.20 12.58 -0.56
CA LEU A 80 -7.31 11.67 -0.27
C LEU A 80 -8.18 12.07 0.93
N GLY A 81 -7.85 13.18 1.63
CA GLY A 81 -8.60 13.65 2.79
C GLY A 81 -8.46 12.78 4.05
N VAL A 82 -7.39 11.97 4.14
CA VAL A 82 -7.11 11.15 5.33
C VAL A 82 -6.41 12.02 6.39
N ALA A 83 -6.92 11.98 7.62
CA ALA A 83 -6.36 12.73 8.73
C ALA A 83 -4.98 12.19 9.17
N ASP A 84 -4.09 13.08 9.61
CA ASP A 84 -2.70 12.73 9.96
C ASP A 84 -2.60 11.70 11.10
N ASP A 85 -3.53 11.71 12.05
CA ASP A 85 -3.63 10.73 13.15
C ASP A 85 -4.02 9.33 12.64
N ILE A 86 -4.90 9.25 11.65
CA ILE A 86 -5.24 8.01 10.96
C ILE A 86 -4.02 7.48 10.20
N VAL A 87 -3.29 8.35 9.48
CA VAL A 87 -2.06 7.94 8.80
C VAL A 87 -1.05 7.35 9.78
N LEU A 88 -0.82 8.02 10.92
CA LEU A 88 0.08 7.52 11.96
C LEU A 88 -0.36 6.16 12.53
N THR A 89 -1.67 5.99 12.71
CA THR A 89 -2.26 4.74 13.17
C THR A 89 -2.06 3.61 12.15
N LEU A 90 -2.22 3.90 10.85
CA LEU A 90 -1.95 2.95 9.76
C LEU A 90 -0.46 2.58 9.70
N GLU A 91 0.46 3.52 9.91
CA GLU A 91 1.90 3.25 9.97
C GLU A 91 2.21 2.25 11.10
N SER A 92 1.62 2.48 12.28
CA SER A 92 1.75 1.60 13.45
C SER A 92 1.17 0.21 13.19
N LEU A 93 0.01 0.14 12.53
CA LEU A 93 -0.62 -1.13 12.15
C LEU A 93 0.29 -1.95 11.23
N VAL A 94 0.84 -1.34 10.18
CA VAL A 94 1.73 -2.03 9.23
C VAL A 94 3.00 -2.55 9.92
N GLU A 95 3.56 -1.77 10.84
CA GLU A 95 4.73 -2.18 11.63
C GLU A 95 4.41 -3.36 12.56
N MET A 96 3.26 -3.31 13.24
CA MET A 96 2.80 -4.40 14.10
C MET A 96 2.57 -5.69 13.31
N GLU A 97 1.87 -5.63 12.17
CA GLU A 97 1.63 -6.79 11.32
C GLU A 97 2.94 -7.43 10.85
N ARG A 98 3.92 -6.59 10.46
CA ARG A 98 5.26 -7.05 10.07
C ARG A 98 5.96 -7.74 11.23
N SER A 99 5.87 -7.20 12.43
CA SER A 99 6.48 -7.75 13.63
C SER A 99 5.87 -9.12 13.98
N VAL A 100 4.54 -9.23 13.91
CA VAL A 100 3.81 -10.50 14.08
C VAL A 100 4.21 -11.51 12.99
N PHE A 101 4.38 -11.06 11.74
CA PHE A 101 4.82 -11.94 10.65
C PHE A 101 6.25 -12.46 10.87
N LYS A 102 7.18 -11.60 11.31
CA LYS A 102 8.55 -12.01 11.68
C LYS A 102 8.54 -13.00 12.85
N MET A 103 7.73 -12.73 13.88
CA MET A 103 7.57 -13.63 15.02
C MET A 103 7.06 -15.00 14.59
N ARG A 104 6.04 -15.06 13.73
CA ARG A 104 5.53 -16.32 13.16
C ARG A 104 6.63 -17.09 12.43
N LYS A 105 7.41 -16.42 11.58
CA LYS A 105 8.52 -17.05 10.86
C LYS A 105 9.55 -17.66 11.81
N ALA A 106 9.94 -16.91 12.85
CA ALA A 106 10.90 -17.38 13.85
C ALA A 106 10.39 -18.60 14.63
N LEU A 107 9.12 -18.58 15.07
CA LEU A 107 8.53 -19.70 15.82
C LEU A 107 8.44 -20.99 15.01
N PHE A 108 8.12 -20.89 13.71
CA PHE A 108 7.93 -22.04 12.85
C PHE A 108 9.16 -22.39 11.99
N HIS A 109 10.30 -21.72 12.19
CA HIS A 109 11.53 -21.92 11.42
C HIS A 109 11.30 -21.84 9.90
N ILE A 110 10.47 -20.89 9.47
CA ILE A 110 10.17 -20.67 8.04
C ILE A 110 11.26 -19.76 7.47
N ASP A 111 12.32 -20.36 6.95
CA ASP A 111 13.31 -19.66 6.13
C ASP A 111 12.68 -19.24 4.79
N THR A 112 12.91 -17.99 4.41
CA THR A 112 12.63 -17.53 3.03
C THR A 112 13.96 -17.41 2.31
N LEU A 113 14.19 -18.29 1.34
CA LEU A 113 15.03 -18.02 0.17
C LEU A 113 14.56 -16.73 -0.53
#